data_AF-A0A2H4VAD8-F1
#
_entry.id   AF-A0A2H4VAD8-F1
#
_cell.length_a   1.000
_cell.length_b   1.000
_cell.length_c   1.000
_cell.angle_alpha   90.00
_cell.angle_beta   90.00
_cell.angle_gamma   90.00
#
_symmetry.space_group_name_H-M   'P 1'
#
loop_
_entity.id
_entity.type
_entity.pdbx_description
1 polymer ?
#
loop_
_entity_poly.entity_id
_entity_poly.type
_entity_poly.pdbx_seq_one_letter_code
_entity_poly.pdbx_strand_id
1 'polypeptide(L)'
;MKLKVILNDAMRFAVSDWYNFLVLGVILLLVDHLIDLSAPSLIDGFWDIFLVLVIIFLSFIEVGYGFRIVEETVEGSCRPPGFHNLRNLFWHGIKESLVLIAYFIIPLILAVFGISEFVELINLDLSPLITDYSLVLVIIFFLCFNIMLQGAILTMAHHEGSIRSGFNLPLVFRKIRKVGLKNMLIVSIITIVVLYIVKQIIFDTLHGLPYPESMVSEIISTLIIAPFLMIFTTRLVGLMDVPVDEE
;
A
#
# COMPACT_ATOMS: atom_id res chain seq x y z
N MET A 1 -10.10 -20.37 5.05
CA MET A 1 -9.78 -19.13 5.78
C MET A 1 -10.93 -18.76 6.73
N LYS A 2 -10.69 -18.61 8.03
CA LYS A 2 -11.73 -18.17 8.99
C LYS A 2 -11.79 -16.64 9.03
N LEU A 3 -12.51 -16.05 8.08
CA LEU A 3 -12.49 -14.60 7.82
C LEU A 3 -12.75 -13.74 9.07
N LYS A 4 -13.77 -14.08 9.87
CA LYS A 4 -14.10 -13.36 11.11
C LYS A 4 -12.93 -13.31 12.11
N VAL A 5 -12.15 -14.38 12.19
CA VAL A 5 -11.00 -14.47 13.12
C VAL A 5 -9.89 -13.55 12.63
N ILE A 6 -9.58 -13.59 11.34
CA ILE A 6 -8.52 -12.77 10.72
C ILE A 6 -8.85 -11.28 10.81
N LEU A 7 -10.09 -10.89 10.50
CA LEU A 7 -10.52 -9.49 10.61
C LEU A 7 -10.43 -8.99 12.05
N ASN A 8 -10.88 -9.78 13.02
CA ASN A 8 -10.82 -9.43 14.43
C ASN A 8 -9.36 -9.36 14.94
N ASP A 9 -8.49 -10.25 14.46
CA ASP A 9 -7.05 -10.20 14.78
C ASP A 9 -6.42 -8.92 14.24
N ALA A 10 -6.63 -8.62 12.95
CA ALA A 10 -6.08 -7.43 12.31
C ALA A 10 -6.56 -6.13 12.98
N MET A 11 -7.84 -6.03 13.35
CA MET A 11 -8.37 -4.87 14.09
C MET A 11 -7.71 -4.73 15.46
N ARG A 12 -7.58 -5.82 16.23
CA ARG A 12 -6.94 -5.79 17.55
C ARG A 12 -5.46 -5.44 17.46
N PHE A 13 -4.77 -5.99 16.46
CA PHE A 13 -3.37 -5.72 16.19
C PHE A 13 -3.14 -4.22 15.92
N ALA A 14 -3.97 -3.60 15.08
CA ALA A 14 -3.87 -2.19 14.72
C ALA A 14 -3.95 -1.21 15.90
N VAL A 15 -4.70 -1.57 16.95
CA VAL A 15 -4.87 -0.72 18.15
C VAL A 15 -4.10 -1.23 19.37
N SER A 16 -3.31 -2.29 19.23
CA SER A 16 -2.65 -2.95 20.37
C SER A 16 -1.48 -2.17 20.95
N ASP A 17 -0.83 -1.32 20.15
CA ASP A 17 0.30 -0.48 20.57
C ASP A 17 0.05 0.97 20.17
N TRP A 18 -0.45 1.76 21.13
CA TRP A 18 -0.79 3.16 20.91
C TRP A 18 0.42 4.05 20.65
N TYR A 19 1.61 3.68 21.15
CA TYR A 19 2.83 4.48 20.94
C TYR A 19 3.27 4.39 19.48
N ASN A 20 3.44 3.16 18.97
CA ASN A 20 3.84 2.96 17.58
C ASN A 20 2.77 3.44 16.59
N PHE A 21 1.49 3.27 16.95
CA PHE A 21 0.37 3.84 16.21
C PHE A 21 0.46 5.36 16.05
N LEU A 22 0.67 6.10 17.15
CA LEU A 22 0.79 7.56 17.10
C LEU A 22 2.04 8.03 16.36
N VAL A 23 3.18 7.34 16.53
CA VAL A 23 4.41 7.68 15.79
C VAL A 23 4.18 7.56 14.29
N LEU A 24 3.54 6.48 13.84
CA LEU A 24 3.17 6.32 12.43
C LEU A 24 2.21 7.43 11.98
N GLY A 25 1.19 7.75 12.78
CA GLY A 25 0.25 8.84 12.48
C GLY A 25 0.94 10.20 12.33
N VAL A 26 1.92 10.52 13.17
CA VAL A 26 2.71 11.75 13.06
C VAL A 26 3.56 11.76 11.79
N ILE A 27 4.18 10.62 11.44
CA ILE A 27 4.94 10.50 10.18
C ILE A 27 4.03 10.75 8.99
N LEU A 28 2.86 10.12 8.95
CA LEU A 28 1.87 10.30 7.89
C LEU A 28 1.38 11.74 7.78
N LEU A 29 1.08 12.37 8.93
CA LEU A 29 0.66 13.78 8.98
C LEU A 29 1.74 14.71 8.43
N LEU A 30 3.00 14.47 8.79
CA LEU A 30 4.13 15.24 8.27
C LEU A 30 4.26 15.04 6.76
N VAL A 31 4.20 13.81 6.25
CA VAL A 31 4.28 13.54 4.80
C VAL A 31 3.18 14.30 4.05
N ASP A 32 1.94 14.16 4.48
CA ASP A 32 0.75 14.77 3.85
C ASP A 32 0.88 16.30 3.80
N HIS A 33 1.17 16.92 4.95
CA HIS A 33 1.26 18.37 5.06
C HIS A 33 2.49 18.96 4.35
N LEU A 34 3.61 18.21 4.31
CA LEU A 34 4.81 18.64 3.59
C LEU A 34 4.61 18.57 2.07
N ILE A 35 3.82 17.61 1.56
CA ILE A 35 3.47 17.51 0.15
C ILE A 35 2.69 18.75 -0.30
N ASP A 36 1.67 19.16 0.47
CA ASP A 36 0.87 20.35 0.18
C ASP A 36 1.69 21.64 0.16
N LEU A 37 2.68 21.76 1.06
CA LEU A 37 3.62 22.89 1.08
C LEU A 37 4.57 22.89 -0.13
N SER A 38 4.85 21.72 -0.71
CA SER A 38 5.78 21.52 -1.83
C SER A 38 5.12 21.57 -3.22
N ALA A 39 3.90 22.15 -3.32
CA ALA A 39 3.09 22.17 -4.52
C ALA A 39 3.93 22.41 -5.80
N PRO A 40 3.76 21.60 -6.86
CA PRO A 40 4.71 21.46 -7.98
C PRO A 40 4.85 22.69 -8.88
N SER A 41 4.24 23.82 -8.54
CA SER A 41 4.31 25.07 -9.29
C SER A 41 5.62 25.84 -9.08
N LEU A 42 6.75 25.13 -8.94
CA LEU A 42 8.16 25.53 -9.11
C LEU A 42 9.03 25.12 -7.89
N ILE A 43 9.92 24.15 -8.09
CA ILE A 43 11.07 23.93 -7.19
C ILE A 43 12.04 25.08 -7.49
N ASP A 44 11.84 26.21 -6.82
CA ASP A 44 12.60 27.44 -7.06
C ASP A 44 13.80 27.57 -6.11
N GLY A 45 13.78 26.88 -4.96
CA GLY A 45 14.76 27.05 -3.89
C GLY A 45 15.44 25.78 -3.37
N PHE A 46 16.59 25.98 -2.71
CA PHE A 46 17.28 24.93 -1.94
C PHE A 46 16.38 24.32 -0.85
N TRP A 47 15.50 25.13 -0.26
CA TRP A 47 14.55 24.67 0.76
C TRP A 47 13.55 23.67 0.20
N ASP A 48 13.07 23.87 -1.02
CA ASP A 48 12.11 22.95 -1.66
C ASP A 48 12.78 21.60 -1.93
N ILE A 49 14.03 21.60 -2.41
CA ILE A 49 14.83 20.38 -2.59
C ILE A 49 15.02 19.65 -1.26
N PHE A 50 15.32 20.38 -0.19
CA PHE A 50 15.47 19.81 1.14
C PHE A 50 14.16 19.19 1.64
N LEU A 51 13.02 19.88 1.47
CA LEU A 51 11.70 19.38 1.84
C LEU A 51 11.33 18.12 1.07
N VAL A 52 11.57 18.09 -0.25
CA VAL A 52 11.37 16.90 -1.09
C VAL A 52 12.20 15.72 -0.57
N LEU A 53 13.46 15.94 -0.19
CA LEU A 53 14.30 14.88 0.38
C LEU A 53 13.72 14.33 1.70
N VAL A 54 13.19 15.21 2.55
CA VAL A 54 12.55 14.82 3.81
C VAL A 54 11.27 14.02 3.56
N ILE A 55 10.43 14.46 2.62
CA ILE A 55 9.22 13.73 2.21
C ILE A 55 9.59 12.32 1.73
N ILE A 56 10.53 12.21 0.80
CA ILE A 56 10.99 10.91 0.27
C ILE A 56 11.51 10.02 1.42
N PHE A 57 12.27 10.58 2.34
CA PHE A 57 12.79 9.84 3.49
C PHE A 57 11.66 9.29 4.39
N LEU A 58 10.69 10.12 4.73
CA LEU A 58 9.54 9.73 5.55
C LEU A 58 8.64 8.70 4.83
N SER A 59 8.40 8.87 3.53
CA SER A 59 7.64 7.91 2.72
C SER A 59 8.32 6.52 2.70
N PHE A 60 9.65 6.45 2.64
CA PHE A 60 10.34 5.16 2.76
C PHE A 60 10.22 4.55 4.15
N ILE A 61 10.24 5.36 5.22
CA ILE A 61 10.00 4.84 6.58
C ILE A 61 8.59 4.26 6.69
N GLU A 62 7.59 4.96 6.16
CA GLU A 62 6.21 4.50 6.11
C GLU A 62 6.13 3.15 5.41
N VAL A 63 6.52 3.07 4.13
CA VAL A 63 6.47 1.83 3.35
C VAL A 63 7.21 0.70 4.08
N GLY A 64 8.42 0.96 4.57
CA GLY A 64 9.20 -0.03 5.28
C GLY A 64 8.60 -0.51 6.60
N TYR A 65 7.84 0.33 7.29
CA TYR A 65 7.04 -0.08 8.45
C TYR A 65 5.91 -1.02 8.04
N GLY A 66 5.25 -0.75 6.92
CA GLY A 66 4.26 -1.65 6.31
C GLY A 66 4.83 -3.04 6.01
N PHE A 67 5.99 -3.11 5.33
CA PHE A 67 6.69 -4.37 5.10
C PHE A 67 6.98 -5.11 6.41
N ARG A 68 7.51 -4.40 7.41
CA ARG A 68 7.91 -5.02 8.67
C ARG A 68 6.72 -5.60 9.44
N ILE A 69 5.53 -5.00 9.33
CA ILE A 69 4.30 -5.61 9.86
C ILE A 69 4.05 -6.95 9.18
N VAL A 70 4.19 -7.03 7.86
CA VAL A 70 4.00 -8.30 7.13
C VAL A 70 5.03 -9.33 7.57
N GLU A 71 6.31 -8.95 7.65
CA GLU A 71 7.42 -9.80 8.10
C GLU A 71 7.17 -10.36 9.51
N GLU A 72 6.95 -9.49 10.50
CA GLU A 72 6.70 -9.93 11.89
C GLU A 72 5.37 -10.71 11.99
N THR A 73 4.38 -10.45 11.12
CA THR A 73 3.14 -11.25 11.07
C THR A 73 3.41 -12.67 10.57
N VAL A 74 4.22 -12.82 9.53
CA VAL A 74 4.62 -14.11 8.99
C VAL A 74 5.43 -14.91 10.03
N GLU A 75 6.25 -14.24 10.83
CA GLU A 75 6.97 -14.83 11.96
C GLU A 75 6.09 -15.17 13.17
N GLY A 76 4.81 -14.78 13.15
CA GLY A 76 3.83 -15.10 14.19
C GLY A 76 3.74 -14.08 15.33
N SER A 77 4.28 -12.87 15.17
CA SER A 77 4.14 -11.79 16.14
C SER A 77 2.68 -11.39 16.34
N CYS A 78 2.31 -11.12 17.59
CA CYS A 78 0.99 -10.60 17.97
C CYS A 78 1.01 -9.09 18.29
N ARG A 79 2.14 -8.41 18.11
CA ARG A 79 2.28 -6.97 18.36
C ARG A 79 2.89 -6.23 17.17
N PRO A 80 2.51 -4.96 16.93
CA PRO A 80 3.12 -4.12 15.92
C PRO A 80 4.63 -3.98 16.14
N PRO A 81 5.42 -3.88 15.05
CA PRO A 81 6.84 -3.59 15.13
C PRO A 81 7.06 -2.21 15.76
N GLY A 82 8.13 -2.05 16.52
CA GLY A 82 8.50 -0.73 17.04
C GLY A 82 9.49 0.02 16.15
N PHE A 83 9.47 1.36 16.25
CA PHE A 83 10.28 2.31 15.47
C PHE A 83 11.77 2.39 15.87
N HIS A 84 12.25 1.54 16.77
CA HIS A 84 13.61 1.61 17.33
C HIS A 84 14.74 1.62 16.28
N ASN A 85 14.53 0.95 15.13
CA ASN A 85 15.52 0.78 14.07
C ASN A 85 15.08 1.48 12.78
N LEU A 86 15.01 2.82 12.79
CA LEU A 86 14.62 3.63 11.62
C LEU A 86 15.45 3.33 10.37
N ARG A 87 16.76 3.07 10.52
CA ARG A 87 17.63 2.69 9.40
C ARG A 87 17.16 1.40 8.74
N ASN A 88 16.71 0.42 9.52
CA ASN A 88 16.22 -0.83 8.95
C ASN A 88 14.89 -0.61 8.23
N LEU A 89 13.97 0.13 8.85
CA LEU A 89 12.70 0.52 8.24
C LEU A 89 12.92 1.20 6.89
N PHE A 90 13.81 2.19 6.84
CA PHE A 90 14.16 2.88 5.59
C PHE A 90 14.66 1.94 4.49
N TRP A 91 15.54 0.98 4.83
CA TRP A 91 16.03 0.01 3.84
C TRP A 91 14.95 -0.97 3.39
N HIS A 92 14.08 -1.44 4.28
CA HIS A 92 12.91 -2.23 3.89
C HIS A 92 11.98 -1.42 2.98
N GLY A 93 11.79 -0.13 3.26
CA GLY A 93 11.01 0.80 2.45
C GLY A 93 11.52 0.91 1.03
N ILE A 94 12.82 1.16 0.85
CA ILE A 94 13.44 1.19 -0.49
C ILE A 94 13.18 -0.12 -1.24
N LYS A 95 13.40 -1.26 -0.59
CA LYS A 95 13.24 -2.57 -1.23
C LYS A 95 11.79 -2.82 -1.64
N GLU A 96 10.83 -2.57 -0.76
CA GLU A 96 9.41 -2.74 -1.07
C GLU A 96 8.96 -1.73 -2.14
N SER A 97 9.40 -0.48 -2.09
CA SER A 97 9.11 0.51 -3.14
C SER A 97 9.64 0.06 -4.51
N LEU A 98 10.82 -0.56 -4.57
CA LEU A 98 11.33 -1.12 -5.82
C LEU A 98 10.46 -2.28 -6.33
N VAL A 99 9.97 -3.14 -5.43
CA VAL A 99 9.02 -4.20 -5.79
C VAL A 99 7.69 -3.60 -6.28
N LEU A 100 7.15 -2.58 -5.60
CA LEU A 100 5.96 -1.85 -6.03
C LEU A 100 6.14 -1.26 -7.43
N ILE A 101 7.28 -0.62 -7.69
CA ILE A 101 7.58 -0.05 -9.01
C ILE A 101 7.59 -1.15 -10.07
N ALA A 102 8.28 -2.26 -9.82
CA ALA A 102 8.43 -3.35 -10.78
C ALA A 102 7.12 -4.11 -11.04
N TYR A 103 6.33 -4.38 -9.99
CA TYR A 103 5.13 -5.20 -10.06
C TYR A 103 3.85 -4.42 -10.31
N PHE A 104 3.87 -3.08 -10.18
CA PHE A 104 2.65 -2.27 -10.31
C PHE A 104 2.85 -1.05 -11.20
N ILE A 105 3.82 -0.16 -10.90
CA ILE A 105 4.00 1.09 -11.65
C ILE A 105 4.42 0.85 -13.10
N ILE A 106 5.46 0.03 -13.32
CA ILE A 106 5.95 -0.27 -14.68
C ILE A 106 4.85 -0.93 -15.52
N PRO A 107 4.15 -1.99 -15.06
CA PRO A 107 3.04 -2.56 -15.79
C PRO A 107 1.92 -1.55 -16.09
N LEU A 108 1.61 -0.64 -15.16
CA LEU A 108 0.56 0.38 -15.34
C LEU A 108 0.93 1.33 -16.47
N ILE A 109 2.17 1.83 -16.46
CA ILE A 109 2.70 2.70 -17.51
C ILE A 109 2.64 1.97 -18.87
N LEU A 110 3.14 0.73 -18.93
CA LEU A 110 3.11 -0.07 -20.15
C LEU A 110 1.69 -0.33 -20.67
N ALA A 111 0.72 -0.54 -19.76
CA ALA A 111 -0.67 -0.73 -20.16
C ALA A 111 -1.29 0.53 -20.74
N VAL A 112 -1.05 1.70 -20.13
CA VAL A 112 -1.58 2.99 -20.62
C VAL A 112 -0.98 3.34 -21.99
N PHE A 113 0.35 3.29 -22.12
CA PHE A 113 1.02 3.56 -23.39
C PHE A 113 0.66 2.50 -24.44
N GLY A 114 0.63 1.23 -24.06
CA GLY A 114 0.30 0.13 -24.97
C GLY A 114 -1.11 0.24 -25.55
N ILE A 115 -2.10 0.64 -24.75
CA ILE A 115 -3.47 0.87 -25.25
C ILE A 115 -3.49 2.07 -26.20
N SER A 116 -2.82 3.18 -25.86
CA SER A 116 -2.78 4.38 -26.69
C SER A 116 -2.16 4.10 -28.07
N GLU A 117 -0.98 3.48 -28.11
CA GLU A 117 -0.28 3.13 -29.35
C GLU A 117 -1.07 2.10 -30.17
N PHE A 118 -1.73 1.14 -29.50
CA PHE A 118 -2.54 0.14 -30.18
C PHE A 118 -3.75 0.76 -30.89
N VAL A 119 -4.43 1.74 -30.29
CA VAL A 119 -5.54 2.48 -30.90
C VAL A 119 -5.07 3.24 -32.15
N GLU A 120 -3.91 3.89 -32.08
CA GLU A 120 -3.32 4.61 -33.21
C GLU A 120 -2.95 3.65 -34.36
N LEU A 121 -2.35 2.50 -34.04
CA LEU A 121 -1.93 1.51 -35.04
C LEU A 121 -3.09 0.95 -35.87
N ILE A 122 -4.23 0.67 -35.25
CA ILE A 122 -5.37 0.05 -35.93
C ILE A 122 -6.29 1.07 -36.62
N ASN A 123 -6.11 2.37 -36.38
CA ASN A 123 -6.98 3.46 -36.89
C ASN A 123 -8.48 3.21 -36.67
N LEU A 124 -8.83 2.45 -35.62
CA LEU A 124 -10.21 2.21 -35.21
C LEU A 124 -10.51 3.08 -34.00
N ASP A 125 -11.66 3.74 -34.03
CA ASP A 125 -12.14 4.47 -32.86
C ASP A 125 -12.64 3.47 -31.80
N LEU A 126 -11.73 3.04 -30.93
CA LEU A 126 -12.05 2.25 -29.75
C LEU A 126 -12.54 3.12 -28.59
N SER A 127 -12.66 4.45 -28.74
CA SER A 127 -13.11 5.35 -27.67
C SER A 127 -14.46 4.92 -27.05
N PRO A 128 -15.46 4.44 -27.81
CA PRO A 128 -16.71 3.98 -27.20
C PRO A 128 -16.48 2.77 -26.29
N LEU A 129 -15.69 1.81 -26.77
CA LEU A 129 -15.41 0.55 -26.07
C LEU A 129 -14.51 0.79 -24.85
N ILE A 130 -13.52 1.69 -24.98
CA ILE A 130 -12.68 2.12 -23.86
C ILE A 130 -13.53 2.87 -22.84
N THR A 131 -14.41 3.78 -23.25
CA THR A 131 -15.25 4.53 -22.29
C THR A 131 -16.20 3.59 -21.54
N ASP A 132 -16.85 2.67 -22.24
CA ASP A 132 -17.84 1.76 -21.65
C ASP A 132 -17.21 0.69 -20.75
N TYR A 133 -15.99 0.22 -21.06
CA TYR A 133 -15.35 -0.90 -20.35
C TYR A 133 -14.08 -0.52 -19.58
N SER A 134 -13.62 0.73 -19.64
CA SER A 134 -12.38 1.20 -18.98
C SER A 134 -12.37 0.90 -17.50
N LEU A 135 -13.48 1.15 -16.81
CA LEU A 135 -13.59 0.94 -15.36
C LEU A 135 -13.38 -0.55 -15.03
N VAL A 136 -14.03 -1.45 -15.76
CA VAL A 136 -13.89 -2.90 -15.57
C VAL A 136 -12.44 -3.34 -15.85
N LEU A 137 -11.84 -2.84 -16.93
CA LEU A 137 -10.46 -3.14 -17.30
C LEU A 137 -9.49 -2.68 -16.22
N VAL A 138 -9.64 -1.45 -15.71
CA VAL A 138 -8.81 -0.89 -14.63
C VAL A 138 -8.95 -1.71 -13.35
N ILE A 139 -10.16 -2.13 -12.98
CA ILE A 139 -10.37 -2.99 -11.80
C ILE A 139 -9.66 -4.34 -11.97
N ILE A 140 -9.82 -5.00 -13.12
CA ILE A 140 -9.18 -6.29 -13.39
C ILE A 140 -7.66 -6.16 -13.36
N PHE A 141 -7.14 -5.10 -13.98
CA PHE A 141 -5.72 -4.76 -13.98
C PHE A 141 -5.22 -4.57 -12.54
N PHE A 142 -5.88 -3.70 -11.78
CA PHE A 142 -5.53 -3.42 -10.39
C PHE A 142 -5.50 -4.69 -9.55
N LEU A 143 -6.54 -5.53 -9.64
CA LEU A 143 -6.62 -6.79 -8.90
C LEU A 143 -5.48 -7.75 -9.28
N CYS A 144 -5.19 -7.91 -10.57
CA CYS A 144 -4.15 -8.82 -11.04
C CYS A 144 -2.75 -8.44 -10.50
N PHE A 145 -2.38 -7.17 -10.66
CA PHE A 145 -1.07 -6.69 -10.22
C PHE A 145 -0.98 -6.54 -8.70
N ASN A 146 -2.09 -6.23 -8.02
CA ASN A 146 -2.14 -6.23 -6.56
C ASN A 146 -1.88 -7.63 -5.98
N ILE A 147 -2.41 -8.69 -6.61
CA ILE A 147 -2.12 -10.08 -6.19
C ILE A 147 -0.65 -10.42 -6.39
N MET A 148 -0.06 -10.02 -7.53
CA MET A 148 1.36 -10.22 -7.78
C MET A 148 2.23 -9.50 -6.73
N LEU A 149 1.88 -8.25 -6.41
CA LEU A 149 2.54 -7.46 -5.38
C LEU A 149 2.46 -8.13 -4.00
N GLN A 150 1.26 -8.55 -3.57
CA GLN A 150 1.10 -9.28 -2.31
C GLN A 150 1.94 -10.56 -2.28
N GLY A 151 1.98 -11.31 -3.39
CA GLY A 151 2.80 -12.51 -3.52
C GLY A 151 4.29 -12.21 -3.38
N ALA A 152 4.76 -11.12 -3.97
CA ALA A 152 6.14 -10.66 -3.89
C ALA A 152 6.51 -10.23 -2.46
N ILE A 153 5.65 -9.44 -1.81
CA ILE A 153 5.83 -8.99 -0.41
C ILE A 153 5.89 -10.19 0.54
N LEU A 154 4.94 -11.14 0.43
CA LEU A 154 4.95 -12.35 1.25
C LEU A 154 6.16 -13.24 1.00
N THR A 155 6.64 -13.32 -0.24
CA THR A 155 7.89 -14.04 -0.56
C THR A 155 9.10 -13.36 0.07
N MET A 156 9.15 -12.03 0.02
CA MET A 156 10.21 -11.23 0.63
C MET A 156 10.20 -11.35 2.16
N ALA A 157 9.03 -11.40 2.80
CA ALA A 157 8.87 -11.62 4.24
C ALA A 157 9.45 -12.96 4.71
N HIS A 158 9.36 -14.03 3.91
CA HIS A 158 9.97 -15.34 4.25
C HIS A 158 11.49 -15.41 4.05
N HIS A 159 12.08 -14.41 3.40
CA HIS A 159 13.52 -14.40 3.09
C HIS A 159 14.18 -13.14 3.68
N GLU A 160 13.87 -12.81 4.93
CA GLU A 160 14.51 -11.73 5.71
C GLU A 160 14.50 -10.37 4.99
N GLY A 161 13.43 -10.07 4.27
CA GLY A 161 13.34 -8.82 3.51
C GLY A 161 14.30 -8.73 2.32
N SER A 162 14.71 -9.86 1.72
CA SER A 162 15.58 -9.86 0.54
C SER A 162 14.85 -9.40 -0.71
N ILE A 163 15.35 -8.36 -1.37
CA ILE A 163 14.77 -7.89 -2.64
C ILE A 163 14.86 -8.96 -3.73
N ARG A 164 15.91 -9.79 -3.71
CA ARG A 164 16.13 -10.82 -4.73
C ARG A 164 15.02 -11.87 -4.74
N SER A 165 14.47 -12.21 -3.57
CA SER A 165 13.36 -13.16 -3.49
C SER A 165 12.05 -12.52 -3.97
N GLY A 166 11.82 -11.25 -3.67
CA GLY A 166 10.67 -10.48 -4.16
C GLY A 166 10.63 -10.36 -5.69
N PHE A 167 11.78 -10.32 -6.36
CA PHE A 167 11.89 -10.29 -7.84
C PHE A 167 11.97 -11.67 -8.50
N ASN A 168 12.02 -12.76 -7.72
CA ASN A 168 12.06 -14.10 -8.26
C ASN A 168 10.63 -14.55 -8.62
N LEU A 169 10.20 -14.24 -9.84
CA LEU A 169 8.86 -14.55 -10.35
C LEU A 169 8.43 -16.01 -10.09
N PRO A 170 9.24 -17.06 -10.38
CA PRO A 170 8.90 -18.43 -10.02
C PRO A 170 8.53 -18.63 -8.54
N LEU A 171 9.30 -18.03 -7.61
CA LEU A 171 9.00 -18.11 -6.17
C LEU A 171 7.71 -17.37 -5.84
N VAL A 172 7.49 -16.19 -6.42
CA VAL A 172 6.26 -15.40 -6.24
C VAL A 172 5.04 -16.17 -6.73
N PHE A 173 5.09 -16.77 -7.92
CA PHE A 173 4.00 -17.59 -8.44
C PHE A 173 3.76 -18.84 -7.57
N ARG A 174 4.82 -19.48 -7.07
CA ARG A 174 4.71 -20.61 -6.13
C ARG A 174 4.01 -20.17 -4.85
N LYS A 175 4.35 -18.99 -4.32
CA LYS A 175 3.71 -18.40 -3.14
C LYS A 175 2.23 -18.15 -3.37
N ILE A 176 1.88 -17.48 -4.47
CA ILE A 176 0.48 -17.21 -4.85
C ILE A 176 -0.32 -18.50 -5.00
N ARG A 177 0.28 -19.55 -5.56
CA ARG A 177 -0.36 -20.86 -5.70
C ARG A 177 -0.58 -21.54 -4.34
N LYS A 178 0.38 -21.48 -3.41
CA LYS A 178 0.25 -22.07 -2.06
C LYS A 178 -0.78 -21.34 -1.21
N VAL A 179 -0.76 -20.00 -1.20
CA VAL A 179 -1.75 -19.17 -0.49
C VAL A 179 -3.14 -19.33 -1.12
N GLY A 180 -3.18 -19.45 -2.45
CA GLY A 180 -4.39 -19.61 -3.24
C GLY A 180 -4.98 -18.28 -3.68
N LEU A 181 -5.22 -18.15 -5.00
CA LEU A 181 -5.75 -16.94 -5.64
C LEU A 181 -7.04 -16.41 -4.98
N LYS A 182 -7.91 -17.33 -4.56
CA LYS A 182 -9.17 -16.99 -3.88
C LYS A 182 -8.94 -16.22 -2.58
N ASN A 183 -7.98 -16.64 -1.75
CA ASN A 183 -7.71 -15.97 -0.49
C ASN A 183 -7.14 -14.57 -0.76
N MET A 184 -6.20 -14.45 -1.72
CA MET A 184 -5.59 -13.18 -2.09
C MET A 184 -6.61 -12.19 -2.63
N LEU A 185 -7.53 -12.65 -3.49
CA LEU A 185 -8.66 -11.86 -3.97
C LEU A 185 -9.56 -11.40 -2.82
N ILE A 186 -9.85 -12.25 -1.84
CA ILE A 186 -10.67 -11.87 -0.67
C ILE A 186 -9.99 -10.75 0.10
N VAL A 187 -8.68 -10.86 0.38
CA VAL A 187 -7.93 -9.80 1.08
C VAL A 187 -7.89 -8.51 0.25
N SER A 188 -7.63 -8.58 -1.06
CA SER A 188 -7.66 -7.40 -1.94
C SER A 188 -9.03 -6.71 -1.93
N ILE A 189 -10.13 -7.48 -2.05
CA ILE A 189 -11.49 -6.93 -2.03
C ILE A 189 -11.79 -6.27 -0.68
N ILE A 190 -11.43 -6.92 0.43
CA ILE A 190 -11.62 -6.34 1.77
C ILE A 190 -10.85 -5.03 1.90
N THR A 191 -9.58 -5.00 1.47
CA THR A 191 -8.77 -3.79 1.48
C THR A 191 -9.44 -2.68 0.65
N ILE A 192 -9.89 -2.96 -0.57
CA ILE A 192 -10.59 -1.97 -1.41
C ILE A 192 -11.88 -1.47 -0.73
N VAL A 193 -12.72 -2.37 -0.21
CA VAL A 193 -13.98 -2.02 0.43
C VAL A 193 -13.75 -1.17 1.69
N VAL A 194 -12.79 -1.55 2.51
CA VAL A 194 -12.45 -0.80 3.75
C VAL A 194 -11.91 0.58 3.40
N LEU A 195 -10.97 0.69 2.45
CA LEU A 195 -10.46 1.98 1.99
C LEU A 195 -11.57 2.85 1.39
N TYR A 196 -12.49 2.27 0.60
CA TYR A 196 -13.60 2.99 0.01
C TYR A 196 -14.59 3.51 1.05
N ILE A 197 -15.04 2.66 1.99
CA ILE A 197 -15.97 3.05 3.07
C ILE A 197 -15.35 4.16 3.90
N VAL A 198 -14.08 4.00 4.28
CA VAL A 198 -13.40 5.00 5.11
C VAL A 198 -13.23 6.32 4.36
N LYS A 199 -12.81 6.28 3.09
CA LYS A 199 -12.74 7.47 2.24
C LYS A 199 -14.11 8.16 2.14
N GLN A 200 -15.17 7.39 1.96
CA GLN A 200 -16.52 7.94 1.83
C GLN A 200 -16.99 8.57 3.15
N ILE A 201 -16.77 7.93 4.30
CA ILE A 201 -17.12 8.50 5.61
C ILE A 201 -16.35 9.80 5.86
N ILE A 202 -15.05 9.82 5.54
CA ILE A 202 -14.22 11.03 5.61
C ILE A 202 -14.77 12.10 4.67
N PHE A 203 -15.01 11.79 3.40
CA PHE A 203 -15.46 12.78 2.41
C PHE A 203 -16.87 13.33 2.75
N ASP A 204 -17.83 12.46 3.04
CA ASP A 204 -19.23 12.82 3.31
C ASP A 204 -19.41 13.55 4.65
N THR A 205 -18.62 13.20 5.67
CA THR A 205 -18.71 13.85 6.99
C THR A 205 -17.93 15.17 7.04
N LEU A 206 -16.87 15.32 6.25
CA LEU A 206 -15.89 16.40 6.44
C LEU A 206 -15.95 17.50 5.38
N HIS A 207 -16.41 17.22 4.15
CA HIS A 207 -16.63 18.28 3.14
C HIS A 207 -17.96 19.05 3.32
N GLY A 208 -18.81 18.61 4.26
CA GLY A 208 -20.02 19.34 4.66
C GLY A 208 -19.80 20.47 5.67
N LEU A 209 -18.58 20.61 6.22
CA LEU A 209 -18.28 21.55 7.30
C LEU A 209 -17.53 22.79 6.79
N PRO A 210 -17.98 24.02 7.13
CA PRO A 210 -17.26 25.24 6.78
C PRO A 210 -15.93 25.38 7.54
N TYR A 211 -14.97 26.08 6.94
CA TYR A 211 -13.68 26.38 7.55
C TYR A 211 -13.87 27.16 8.87
N PRO A 212 -13.18 26.81 9.99
CA PRO A 212 -11.95 26.01 10.14
C PRO A 212 -12.15 24.54 10.56
N GLU A 213 -13.37 24.02 10.58
CA GLU A 213 -13.67 22.65 11.03
C GLU A 213 -13.01 21.58 10.13
N SER A 214 -12.64 21.95 8.90
CA SER A 214 -11.91 21.09 7.95
C SER A 214 -10.49 20.73 8.40
N MET A 215 -9.76 21.62 9.08
CA MET A 215 -8.39 21.31 9.53
C MET A 215 -8.35 20.24 10.64
N VAL A 216 -9.29 20.33 11.59
CA VAL A 216 -9.38 19.31 12.66
C VAL A 216 -9.69 17.95 12.07
N SER A 217 -10.54 17.93 11.03
CA SER A 217 -10.92 16.71 10.35
C SER A 217 -9.79 16.03 9.60
N GLU A 218 -8.96 16.82 8.91
CA GLU A 218 -7.77 16.38 8.18
C GLU A 218 -6.74 15.78 9.14
N ILE A 219 -6.49 16.46 10.26
CA ILE A 219 -5.60 15.97 11.32
C ILE A 219 -6.11 14.63 11.86
N ILE A 220 -7.41 14.48 12.12
CA ILE A 220 -7.97 13.21 12.61
C ILE A 220 -7.84 12.12 11.56
N SER A 221 -8.13 12.40 10.28
CA SER A 221 -8.02 11.41 9.22
C SER A 221 -6.59 10.91 9.06
N THR A 222 -5.60 11.81 9.10
CA THR A 222 -4.22 11.44 8.84
C THR A 222 -3.53 10.88 10.10
N LEU A 223 -3.85 11.39 11.30
CA LEU A 223 -3.23 10.95 12.56
C LEU A 223 -3.82 9.65 13.12
N ILE A 224 -5.09 9.34 12.86
CA ILE A 224 -5.79 8.19 13.44
C ILE A 224 -6.21 7.20 12.34
N ILE A 225 -6.90 7.67 11.31
CA ILE A 225 -7.53 6.77 10.35
C ILE A 225 -6.50 6.14 9.41
N ALA A 226 -5.58 6.95 8.88
CA ALA A 226 -4.51 6.47 7.99
C ALA A 226 -3.59 5.41 8.64
N PRO A 227 -3.01 5.61 9.84
CA PRO A 227 -2.18 4.58 10.47
C PRO A 227 -2.98 3.32 10.83
N PHE A 228 -4.25 3.47 11.24
CA PHE A 228 -5.13 2.32 11.47
C PHE A 228 -5.29 1.49 10.20
N LEU A 229 -5.65 2.12 9.09
CA LEU A 229 -5.85 1.46 7.79
C LEU A 229 -4.57 0.78 7.31
N MET A 230 -3.44 1.46 7.44
CA MET A 230 -2.14 0.92 7.02
C MET A 230 -1.78 -0.33 7.83
N ILE A 231 -1.88 -0.28 9.17
CA ILE A 231 -1.56 -1.43 10.01
C ILE A 231 -2.56 -2.57 9.77
N PHE A 232 -3.84 -2.25 9.66
CA PHE A 232 -4.89 -3.23 9.41
C PHE A 232 -4.68 -3.97 8.08
N THR A 233 -4.46 -3.25 6.98
CA THR A 233 -4.34 -3.83 5.63
C THR A 233 -3.06 -4.64 5.47
N THR A 234 -1.92 -4.15 5.98
CA THR A 234 -0.64 -4.89 5.97
C THR A 234 -0.72 -6.15 6.84
N ARG A 235 -1.37 -6.08 8.00
CA ARG A 235 -1.64 -7.25 8.85
C ARG A 235 -2.52 -8.29 8.15
N LEU A 236 -3.55 -7.86 7.41
CA LEU A 236 -4.38 -8.79 6.62
C LEU A 236 -3.59 -9.55 5.56
N VAL A 237 -2.65 -8.87 4.89
CA VAL A 237 -1.76 -9.51 3.92
C VAL A 237 -0.90 -10.58 4.61
N GLY A 238 -0.27 -10.24 5.74
CA GLY A 238 0.54 -11.18 6.52
C GLY A 238 -0.26 -12.36 7.09
N LEU A 239 -1.49 -12.15 7.58
CA LEU A 239 -2.32 -13.21 8.19
C LEU A 239 -2.83 -14.26 7.20
N MET A 240 -2.82 -13.93 5.91
CA MET A 240 -3.19 -14.87 4.86
C MET A 240 -2.03 -15.80 4.48
N ASP A 241 -0.83 -15.52 4.99
CA ASP A 241 0.36 -16.27 4.65
C ASP A 241 0.25 -17.77 4.93
N VAL A 242 0.87 -18.54 4.04
CA VAL A 242 1.07 -19.99 4.18
C VAL A 242 2.54 -20.27 3.89
N PRO A 243 3.30 -20.93 4.79
CA PRO A 243 4.72 -21.18 4.59
C PRO A 243 4.96 -21.98 3.31
N VAL A 244 6.03 -21.66 2.61
CA VAL A 244 6.43 -22.37 1.39
C VAL A 244 7.61 -23.27 1.74
N ASP A 245 7.36 -24.58 1.84
CA ASP A 245 8.45 -25.56 1.93
C ASP A 245 9.46 -25.35 0.79
N GLU A 246 10.72 -25.17 1.16
CA GLU A 246 11.87 -25.10 0.26
C GLU A 246 12.19 -26.51 -0.25
N GLU A 247 11.45 -26.97 -1.26
CA GLU A 247 11.92 -27.99 -2.19
C GLU A 247 12.43 -27.34 -3.48
#